data_AF-A0A7S4FYT9-F1
#
_entry.id   AF-A0A7S4FYT9-F1
#
_cell.length_a   1.000
_cell.length_b   1.000
_cell.length_c   1.000
_cell.angle_alpha   90.00
_cell.angle_beta   90.00
_cell.angle_gamma   90.00
#
_symmetry.space_group_name_H-M   'P 1'
#
loop_
_entity.id
_entity.type
_entity.pdbx_description
1 polymer ?
#
loop_
_entity_poly.entity_id
_entity_poly.type
_entity_poly.pdbx_seq_one_letter_code
_entity_poly.pdbx_strand_id
1 'polypeptide(L)'
;QPREYAEAGGARRRPPRKLHVITMLNKPWQHHCTTIKSALCHRVPLEIIGWHTGKRQAYFAAVMSKMFLTERHIATLPPEDFVLFVDAGDIVFNGDVDEIYDRFVKIGSSIVFNAESQCSG
;
A
#
# COMPACT_ATOMS: atom_id res chain seq x y z
N GLN A 1 -1.11 34.56 1.03
CA GLN A 1 -2.03 34.88 -0.09
C GLN A 1 -2.15 33.63 -0.96
N PRO A 2 -3.35 33.04 -1.09
CA PRO A 2 -3.59 31.88 -1.95
C PRO A 2 -3.68 32.34 -3.41
N ARG A 3 -3.01 31.63 -4.32
CA ARG A 3 -3.13 31.88 -5.76
C ARG A 3 -4.43 31.27 -6.29
N GLU A 4 -5.18 32.13 -6.95
CA GLU A 4 -6.46 31.91 -7.59
C GLU A 4 -6.45 30.79 -8.64
N TYR A 5 -7.62 30.18 -8.73
CA TYR A 5 -8.08 29.28 -9.77
C TYR A 5 -8.17 30.03 -11.11
N ALA A 6 -7.42 29.57 -12.11
CA ALA A 6 -7.68 29.88 -13.50
C ALA A 6 -8.24 28.62 -14.17
N GLU A 7 -9.57 28.57 -14.30
CA GLU A 7 -10.24 27.64 -15.21
C GLU A 7 -10.11 28.17 -16.64
N ALA A 8 -9.41 27.44 -17.50
CA ALA A 8 -9.53 27.57 -18.95
C ALA A 8 -9.08 26.28 -19.65
N GLY A 9 -9.99 25.65 -20.39
CA GLY A 9 -9.65 24.72 -21.47
C GLY A 9 -9.80 23.24 -21.14
N GLY A 10 -10.97 22.67 -21.47
CA GLY A 10 -11.19 21.24 -21.68
C GLY A 10 -10.60 20.34 -20.61
N ALA A 11 -11.26 20.25 -19.45
CA ALA A 11 -10.84 19.35 -18.39
C ALA A 11 -10.82 17.91 -18.94
N ARG A 12 -9.63 17.45 -19.39
CA ARG A 12 -9.31 16.03 -19.36
C ARG A 12 -9.66 15.60 -17.95
N ARG A 13 -10.75 14.85 -17.80
CA ARG A 13 -11.12 14.26 -16.51
C ARG A 13 -9.83 13.59 -16.03
N ARG A 14 -9.23 14.13 -14.96
CA ARG A 14 -8.10 13.46 -14.33
C ARG A 14 -8.60 12.05 -14.02
N PRO A 15 -7.83 11.01 -14.37
CA PRO A 15 -8.23 9.66 -14.00
C PRO A 15 -8.50 9.62 -12.49
N PRO A 16 -9.51 8.87 -12.04
CA PRO A 16 -9.79 8.74 -10.62
C PRO A 16 -8.52 8.23 -9.94
N ARG A 17 -8.09 8.92 -8.88
CA ARG A 17 -6.92 8.50 -8.08
C ARG A 17 -7.19 7.11 -7.53
N LYS A 18 -6.25 6.20 -7.71
CA LYS A 18 -6.40 4.81 -7.30
C LYS A 18 -5.61 4.54 -6.02
N LEU A 19 -6.16 3.68 -5.15
CA LEU A 19 -5.42 3.09 -4.05
C LEU A 19 -4.83 1.74 -4.49
N HIS A 20 -3.51 1.62 -4.46
CA HIS A 20 -2.78 0.36 -4.64
C HIS A 20 -2.48 -0.25 -3.28
N VAL A 21 -2.98 -1.46 -3.03
CA VAL A 21 -2.72 -2.18 -1.78
C VAL A 21 -1.66 -3.23 -2.07
N ILE A 22 -0.49 -3.07 -1.45
CA ILE A 22 0.69 -3.88 -1.74
C ILE A 22 1.16 -4.61 -0.48
N THR A 23 1.64 -5.83 -0.67
CA THR A 23 2.32 -6.60 0.37
C THR A 23 3.53 -7.34 -0.20
N MET A 24 4.50 -7.66 0.64
CA MET A 24 5.69 -8.41 0.20
C MET A 24 5.65 -9.86 0.65
N LEU A 25 5.89 -10.78 -0.29
CA LEU A 25 6.03 -12.20 -0.01
C LEU A 25 7.15 -12.83 -0.83
N ASN A 26 8.14 -13.43 -0.15
CA ASN A 26 9.27 -14.10 -0.81
C ASN A 26 9.08 -15.62 -0.95
N LYS A 27 8.22 -16.25 -0.13
CA LYS A 27 7.87 -17.68 -0.17
C LYS A 27 6.44 -17.91 0.31
N PRO A 28 5.67 -18.84 -0.29
CA PRO A 28 4.36 -19.22 0.24
C PRO A 28 4.49 -19.74 1.67
N TRP A 29 3.71 -19.18 2.59
CA TRP A 29 3.61 -19.64 3.97
C TRP A 29 2.16 -19.53 4.45
N GLN A 30 1.76 -20.44 5.35
CA GLN A 30 0.34 -20.62 5.74
C GLN A 30 -0.28 -19.36 6.35
N HIS A 31 0.49 -18.55 7.08
CA HIS A 31 -0.02 -17.33 7.72
C HIS A 31 -0.50 -16.28 6.71
N HIS A 32 -0.01 -16.33 5.47
CA HIS A 32 -0.39 -15.38 4.41
C HIS A 32 -1.77 -15.67 3.84
N CYS A 33 -2.27 -16.91 4.00
CA CYS A 33 -3.61 -17.26 3.56
C CYS A 33 -4.66 -16.41 4.28
N THR A 34 -4.44 -16.03 5.54
CA THR A 34 -5.37 -15.18 6.29
C THR A 34 -5.45 -13.78 5.69
N THR A 35 -4.31 -13.15 5.42
CA THR A 35 -4.22 -11.83 4.77
C THR A 35 -4.91 -11.85 3.41
N ILE A 36 -4.56 -12.81 2.55
CA ILE A 36 -5.15 -12.96 1.21
C ILE A 36 -6.66 -13.21 1.30
N LYS A 37 -7.10 -14.10 2.19
CA LYS A 37 -8.53 -14.41 2.36
C LYS A 37 -9.30 -13.18 2.82
N SER A 38 -8.80 -12.42 3.79
CA SER A 38 -9.46 -11.20 4.24
C SER A 38 -9.51 -10.13 3.14
N ALA A 39 -8.43 -9.95 2.37
CA ALA A 39 -8.42 -9.05 1.23
C ALA A 39 -9.51 -9.42 0.22
N LEU A 40 -9.63 -10.71 -0.14
CA LEU A 40 -10.67 -11.20 -1.04
C LEU A 40 -12.08 -10.99 -0.48
N CYS A 41 -12.31 -11.32 0.80
CA CYS A 41 -13.60 -11.12 1.45
C CYS A 41 -14.05 -9.65 1.45
N HIS A 42 -13.10 -8.73 1.56
CA HIS A 42 -13.34 -7.30 1.59
C HIS A 42 -13.11 -6.59 0.25
N ARG A 43 -12.95 -7.33 -0.86
CA ARG A 43 -12.74 -6.76 -2.21
C ARG A 43 -11.55 -5.80 -2.28
N VAL A 44 -10.51 -6.07 -1.52
CA VAL A 44 -9.26 -5.33 -1.55
C VAL A 44 -8.36 -5.95 -2.63
N PRO A 45 -7.99 -5.20 -3.70
CA PRO A 45 -7.12 -5.69 -4.76
C PRO A 45 -5.67 -5.73 -4.28
N LEU A 46 -5.33 -6.76 -3.50
CA LEU A 46 -4.01 -6.94 -2.90
C LEU A 46 -2.99 -7.43 -3.95
N GLU A 47 -1.97 -6.62 -4.21
CA GLU A 47 -0.81 -7.00 -5.01
C GLU A 47 0.31 -7.56 -4.14
N ILE A 48 0.92 -8.66 -4.58
CA ILE A 48 2.00 -9.33 -3.88
C ILE A 48 3.30 -9.12 -4.65
N ILE A 49 4.24 -8.37 -4.05
CA ILE A 49 5.56 -8.11 -4.62
C ILE A 49 6.63 -9.04 -4.02
N GLY A 50 7.71 -9.29 -4.78
CA GLY A 50 8.86 -10.10 -4.30
C GLY A 50 8.71 -11.62 -4.47
N TRP A 51 7.57 -12.07 -5.02
CA TRP A 51 7.33 -13.46 -5.38
C TRP A 51 8.41 -13.91 -6.39
N HIS A 52 9.16 -14.97 -6.08
CA HIS A 52 10.30 -15.52 -6.85
C HIS A 52 11.68 -14.87 -6.72
N THR A 53 11.94 -14.01 -5.72
CA THR A 53 13.31 -13.47 -5.51
C THR A 53 14.34 -14.52 -5.06
N GLY A 54 13.93 -15.76 -4.74
CA GLY A 54 14.81 -16.93 -4.58
C GLY A 54 15.77 -16.92 -3.39
N LYS A 55 15.92 -15.80 -2.68
CA LYS A 55 16.90 -15.62 -1.60
C LYS A 55 16.28 -15.83 -0.22
N ARG A 56 16.98 -16.58 0.64
CA ARG A 56 16.77 -16.54 2.11
C ARG A 56 17.25 -15.16 2.60
N GLN A 57 16.36 -14.19 2.70
CA GLN A 57 16.69 -12.92 3.35
C GLN A 57 16.72 -13.14 4.88
N ALA A 58 17.87 -12.90 5.51
CA ALA A 58 17.95 -12.73 6.97
C ALA A 58 17.03 -11.58 7.40
N TYR A 59 16.51 -11.57 8.63
CA TYR A 59 15.49 -10.60 9.09
C TYR A 59 15.84 -9.12 8.80
N PHE A 60 17.08 -8.69 9.03
CA PHE A 60 17.56 -7.34 8.66
C PHE A 60 17.60 -7.12 7.14
N ALA A 61 18.05 -8.13 6.40
CA ALA A 61 17.95 -8.12 4.95
C ALA A 61 16.48 -8.14 4.47
N ALA A 62 15.54 -8.64 5.27
CA ALA A 62 14.13 -8.72 4.93
C ALA A 62 13.45 -7.33 5.01
N VAL A 63 13.70 -6.53 6.05
CA VAL A 63 13.18 -5.15 6.14
C VAL A 63 13.74 -4.29 5.00
N MET A 64 15.05 -4.32 4.78
CA MET A 64 15.66 -3.58 3.66
C MET A 64 15.14 -4.04 2.30
N SER A 65 14.87 -5.34 2.14
CA SER A 65 14.28 -5.86 0.90
C SER A 65 12.84 -5.42 0.71
N LYS A 66 12.04 -5.32 1.78
CA LYS A 66 10.69 -4.72 1.74
C LYS A 66 10.78 -3.29 1.23
N MET A 67 11.62 -2.46 1.85
CA MET A 67 11.79 -1.06 1.44
C MET A 67 12.21 -0.95 -0.03
N PHE A 68 13.23 -1.68 -0.44
CA PHE A 68 13.76 -1.61 -1.80
C PHE A 68 12.76 -2.10 -2.86
N LEU A 69 12.06 -3.20 -2.62
CA LEU A 69 11.08 -3.72 -3.57
C LEU A 69 9.85 -2.83 -3.64
N THR A 70 9.40 -2.32 -2.49
CA THR A 70 8.30 -1.35 -2.42
C THR A 70 8.65 -0.07 -3.16
N GLU A 71 9.83 0.51 -2.92
CA GLU A 71 10.29 1.72 -3.63
C GLU A 71 10.31 1.51 -5.15
N ARG A 72 10.89 0.40 -5.61
CA ARG A 72 10.93 0.07 -7.04
C ARG A 72 9.54 -0.13 -7.64
N HIS A 73 8.61 -0.70 -6.89
CA HIS A 73 7.25 -0.88 -7.34
C HIS A 73 6.51 0.46 -7.40
N ILE A 74 6.58 1.29 -6.35
CA ILE A 74 5.98 2.63 -6.31
C ILE A 74 6.47 3.50 -7.49
N ALA A 75 7.75 3.40 -7.87
CA ALA A 75 8.30 4.14 -9.01
C ALA A 75 7.65 3.79 -10.37
N THR A 76 6.88 2.70 -10.45
CA THR A 76 6.13 2.31 -11.65
C THR A 76 4.67 2.81 -11.65
N LEU A 77 4.20 3.35 -10.53
CA LEU A 77 2.83 3.83 -10.36
C LEU A 77 2.69 5.31 -10.78
N PRO A 78 1.49 5.75 -11.18
CA PRO A 78 1.19 7.17 -11.37
C PRO A 78 1.47 7.98 -10.09
N PRO A 79 2.10 9.16 -10.19
CA PRO A 79 2.47 9.97 -9.01
C PRO A 79 1.27 10.52 -8.23
N GLU A 80 0.09 10.56 -8.83
CA GLU A 80 -1.17 10.96 -8.20
C GLU A 80 -1.91 9.84 -7.46
N ASP A 81 -1.44 8.60 -7.58
CA ASP A 81 -2.04 7.44 -6.93
C ASP A 81 -1.56 7.28 -5.48
N PHE A 82 -2.34 6.53 -4.71
CA PHE A 82 -2.06 6.25 -3.30
C PHE A 82 -1.59 4.82 -3.13
N VAL A 83 -0.76 4.60 -2.11
CA VAL A 83 -0.20 3.29 -1.82
C VAL A 83 -0.43 2.96 -0.36
N LEU A 84 -1.03 1.80 -0.11
CA LEU A 84 -1.10 1.17 1.20
C LEU A 84 -0.17 -0.04 1.19
N PHE A 85 0.93 0.05 1.93
CA PHE A 85 1.80 -1.09 2.19
C PHE A 85 1.36 -1.79 3.49
N VAL A 86 1.19 -3.11 3.42
CA VAL A 86 0.92 -3.95 4.60
C VAL A 86 1.84 -5.16 4.64
N ASP A 87 2.08 -5.67 5.85
CA ASP A 87 2.76 -6.95 6.02
C ASP A 87 1.87 -8.12 5.60
N ALA A 88 2.52 -9.19 5.14
CA ALA A 88 1.83 -10.27 4.48
C ALA A 88 1.38 -11.39 5.45
N GLY A 89 1.93 -11.46 6.67
CA GLY A 89 1.80 -12.60 7.56
C GLY A 89 0.76 -12.49 8.68
N ASP A 90 0.44 -11.27 9.12
CA ASP A 90 -0.30 -11.02 10.36
C ASP A 90 -1.31 -9.87 10.25
N ILE A 91 -1.74 -9.56 9.02
CA ILE A 91 -2.70 -8.50 8.74
C ILE A 91 -4.05 -9.09 8.32
N VAL A 92 -5.12 -8.42 8.74
CA VAL A 92 -6.50 -8.70 8.32
C VAL A 92 -7.14 -7.41 7.84
N PHE A 93 -7.72 -7.44 6.65
CA PHE A 93 -8.55 -6.34 6.15
C PHE A 93 -9.94 -6.41 6.77
N ASN A 94 -10.45 -5.25 7.21
CA ASN A 94 -11.79 -5.10 7.78
C ASN A 94 -12.44 -3.83 7.24
N GLY A 95 -12.75 -3.86 5.94
CA GLY A 95 -13.24 -2.73 5.16
C GLY A 95 -12.79 -2.88 3.71
N ASP A 96 -13.56 -2.36 2.77
CA ASP A 96 -13.18 -2.38 1.37
C ASP A 96 -12.19 -1.26 1.01
N VAL A 97 -11.71 -1.29 -0.24
CA VAL A 97 -10.70 -0.34 -0.72
C VAL A 97 -11.17 1.10 -0.67
N ASP A 98 -12.46 1.35 -0.91
CA ASP A 98 -13.05 2.68 -0.92
C ASP A 98 -13.13 3.23 0.51
N GLU A 99 -13.56 2.41 1.48
CA GLU A 99 -13.59 2.79 2.88
C GLU A 99 -12.18 3.09 3.45
N ILE A 100 -11.19 2.29 3.09
CA ILE A 100 -9.79 2.52 3.49
C ILE A 100 -9.30 3.86 2.92
N TYR A 101 -9.58 4.11 1.64
CA TYR A 101 -9.21 5.35 0.96
C TYR A 101 -9.88 6.58 1.58
N ASP A 102 -11.19 6.53 1.82
CA ASP A 102 -11.94 7.64 2.40
C ASP A 102 -11.43 8.00 3.81
N ARG A 103 -11.11 6.98 4.62
CA ARG A 103 -10.50 7.18 5.94
C ARG A 103 -9.14 7.86 5.83
N PHE A 104 -8.30 7.45 4.88
CA PHE A 104 -7.01 8.10 4.64
C PHE A 104 -7.17 9.57 4.21
N VAL A 105 -8.04 9.85 3.25
CA VAL A 105 -8.32 11.23 2.78
C VAL A 105 -8.82 12.11 3.92
N LYS A 106 -9.66 11.57 4.81
CA LYS A 106 -10.17 12.29 5.99
C LYS A 106 -9.07 12.69 6.99
N ILE A 107 -7.97 11.93 7.07
CA ILE A 107 -6.81 12.30 7.90
C ILE A 107 -6.12 13.56 7.35
N GLY A 108 -6.19 13.79 6.03
CA GLY A 108 -5.63 14.98 5.39
C GLY A 108 -4.09 15.03 5.39
N SER A 109 -3.44 13.89 5.57
CA SER A 109 -1.97 13.74 5.53
C SER A 109 -1.52 13.14 4.22
N SER A 110 -0.28 13.44 3.79
CA SER A 110 0.32 12.82 2.60
C SER A 110 0.82 11.41 2.86
N ILE A 111 1.21 11.11 4.10
CA ILE A 111 1.73 9.81 4.55
C ILE A 111 1.17 9.55 5.96
N VAL A 112 0.75 8.32 6.22
CA VAL A 112 0.29 7.85 7.53
C VAL A 112 0.99 6.53 7.84
N PHE A 113 1.63 6.44 9.00
CA PHE A 113 2.19 5.20 9.55
C PHE A 113 1.25 4.60 10.58
N ASN A 114 1.27 3.28 10.75
CA ASN A 114 0.60 2.65 11.89
C ASN A 114 1.22 3.15 13.20
N ALA A 115 0.42 3.23 14.25
CA ALA A 115 0.89 3.58 15.58
C ALA A 115 0.97 2.32 16.45
N GLU A 116 2.05 2.22 17.22
CA GLU A 116 2.28 1.13 18.18
C GLU A 116 2.54 1.71 19.57
N SER A 117 2.24 0.94 20.61
CA SER A 117 2.41 1.38 22.01
C SER A 117 3.86 1.38 22.47
N GLN A 118 4.77 0.78 21.70
CA GLN A 118 6.18 0.61 22.04
C GLN A 118 7.07 1.24 20.97
N CYS A 119 8.15 1.87 21.41
CA CYS A 119 9.24 2.28 20.53
C CYS A 119 10.29 1.17 20.51
N SER A 120 10.37 0.46 19.39
CA SER A 120 11.29 -0.66 19.17
C SER A 120 12.54 -0.13 18.46
N GLY A 121 13.69 -0.14 19.14
CA GLY A 121 15.00 0.31 18.62
C GLY A 121 15.97 -0.84 18.42
#